data_AF-A0A370IC62-F1
#
_entry.id   AF-A0A370IC62-F1
#
_cell.length_a   1.000
_cell.length_b   1.000
_cell.length_c   1.000
_cell.angle_alpha   90.00
_cell.angle_beta   90.00
_cell.angle_gamma   90.00
#
_symmetry.space_group_name_H-M   'P 1'
#
loop_
_entity.id
_entity.type
_entity.pdbx_description
1 polymer ?
#
loop_
_entity_poly.entity_id
_entity_poly.type
_entity_poly.pdbx_seq_one_letter_code
_entity_poly.pdbx_strand_id
1 'polypeptide(L)' 'MIVFLLPDSEYDPTEAAVPWATLSDAGIEVRFATPTGEPAYADPRLTERGFSLRDMILAHDQGERAI' A
#
# COMPACT_ATOMS: atom_id res chain seq x y z
N MET A 1 -10.36 -7.84 -16.82
CA MET A 1 -9.66 -6.62 -16.40
C MET A 1 -10.22 -6.16 -15.08
N ILE A 2 -9.36 -5.97 -14.07
CA ILE A 2 -9.71 -5.47 -12.73
C ILE A 2 -8.97 -4.14 -12.53
N VAL A 3 -9.62 -3.17 -11.87
CA VAL A 3 -9.02 -1.87 -11.54
C VAL A 3 -8.77 -1.80 -10.04
N PHE A 4 -7.53 -1.54 -9.65
CA PHE A 4 -7.15 -1.24 -8.27
C PHE A 4 -7.11 0.27 -8.09
N LEU A 5 -7.86 0.76 -7.10
CA LEU A 5 -7.81 2.15 -6.69
C LEU A 5 -6.71 2.27 -5.63
N LEU A 6 -5.70 3.08 -5.93
CA LEU A 6 -4.63 3.40 -5.00
C LEU A 6 -4.69 4.88 -4.65
N PRO A 7 -4.34 5.29 -3.43
CA PRO A 7 -4.05 6.69 -3.15
C PRO A 7 -2.79 7.13 -3.91
N ASP A 8 -2.54 8.44 -4.00
CA ASP A 8 -1.30 8.93 -4.59
C ASP A 8 -0.06 8.54 -3.75
N SER A 9 -0.22 8.41 -2.42
CA SER A 9 0.89 8.05 -1.52
C SER A 9 0.45 7.40 -0.20
N GLU A 10 1.43 6.87 0.55
CA GLU A 10 1.34 6.42 1.96
C GLU A 10 0.45 5.19 2.23
N TYR A 11 0.28 4.32 1.23
CA TYR A 11 -0.42 3.04 1.40
C TYR A 11 0.52 1.90 1.79
N ASP A 12 -0.05 0.82 2.35
CA ASP A 12 0.67 -0.43 2.56
C ASP A 12 0.87 -1.14 1.20
N PRO A 13 2.12 -1.33 0.74
CA PRO A 13 2.38 -1.92 -0.57
C PRO A 13 1.83 -3.36 -0.71
N THR A 14 1.62 -4.08 0.39
CA THR A 14 1.13 -5.46 0.36
C THR A 14 -0.34 -5.55 -0.04
N GLU A 15 -1.15 -4.52 0.26
CA GLU A 15 -2.57 -4.44 -0.13
C GLU A 15 -2.76 -4.37 -1.65
N ALA A 16 -1.74 -3.87 -2.37
CA ALA A 16 -1.72 -3.84 -3.83
C ALA A 16 -0.95 -5.04 -4.41
N ALA A 17 0.26 -5.30 -3.91
CA ALA A 17 1.19 -6.26 -4.52
C ALA A 17 0.73 -7.71 -4.37
N VAL A 18 0.21 -8.11 -3.20
CA VAL A 18 -0.18 -9.51 -2.94
C VAL A 18 -1.37 -9.93 -3.81
N PRO A 19 -2.47 -9.16 -3.90
CA PRO A 19 -3.56 -9.48 -4.82
C PRO A 19 -3.14 -9.38 -6.29
N TRP A 20 -2.32 -8.37 -6.66
CA TRP A 20 -1.82 -8.22 -8.03
C TRP A 20 -1.01 -9.43 -8.49
N ALA A 21 -0.12 -9.97 -7.64
CA ALA A 21 0.68 -11.15 -7.97
C ALA A 21 -0.22 -12.37 -8.28
N THR A 22 -1.18 -12.64 -7.40
CA THR A 22 -2.12 -13.77 -7.58
C THR A 22 -2.95 -13.63 -8.85
N LEU A 23 -3.46 -12.42 -9.14
CA LEU A 23 -4.25 -12.14 -10.33
C LEU A 23 -3.41 -12.22 -11.61
N SER A 24 -2.17 -11.72 -11.56
CA SER A 24 -1.24 -11.76 -12.69
C SER A 24 -0.84 -13.20 -13.03
N ASP A 25 -0.59 -14.03 -12.01
CA ASP A 25 -0.32 -15.47 -12.18
C ASP A 25 -1.51 -16.21 -12.81
N ALA A 26 -2.73 -15.76 -12.52
CA ALA A 26 -3.95 -16.27 -13.15
C ALA A 26 -4.20 -15.70 -14.57
N GLY A 27 -3.33 -14.86 -15.10
CA GLY A 27 -3.47 -14.22 -16.41
C GLY A 27 -4.53 -13.12 -16.47
N ILE A 28 -4.95 -12.58 -15.32
CA ILE A 28 -5.96 -11.52 -15.24
C ILE A 28 -5.29 -10.16 -15.37
N GLU A 29 -5.70 -9.38 -16.36
CA GLU A 29 -5.24 -8.00 -16.51
C GLU A 29 -5.67 -7.13 -15.32
N VAL A 30 -4.70 -6.48 -14.68
CA VAL A 30 -4.90 -5.49 -13.61
C VAL A 30 -4.43 -4.11 -14.09
N ARG A 31 -5.24 -3.09 -13.82
CA ARG A 31 -4.92 -1.67 -14.04
C ARG A 31 -4.95 -0.93 -12.70
N PHE A 32 -4.12 0.08 -12.55
CA PHE A 32 -4.10 0.94 -11.38
C PHE A 32 -4.67 2.31 -11.73
N ALA A 33 -5.45 2.89 -10.81
CA ALA A 33 -5.95 4.25 -10.91
C ALA A 33 -5.70 4.99 -9.60
N THR A 34 -5.20 6.21 -9.72
CA THR A 34 -4.89 7.13 -8.62
C THR A 34 -5.70 8.41 -8.79
N PRO A 35 -5.93 9.19 -7.72
CA PRO A 35 -6.64 10.47 -7.81
C PRO A 35 -6.05 11.42 -8.86
N THR A 36 -4.73 11.42 -9.02
CA THR A 36 -4.02 12.29 -9.97
C THR A 36 -3.74 11.65 -11.33
N GLY A 37 -3.92 10.34 -11.48
CA GLY A 37 -3.52 9.59 -12.67
C GLY A 37 -2.01 9.31 -12.76
N GLU A 38 -1.23 9.77 -11.78
CA GLU A 38 0.21 9.50 -11.66
C GLU A 38 0.48 8.20 -10.87
N PRO A 39 1.69 7.61 -10.96
CA PRO A 39 2.04 6.44 -10.16
C PRO A 39 1.87 6.67 -8.65
N ALA A 40 1.28 5.70 -7.96
CA ALA A 40 1.17 5.71 -6.49
C ALA A 40 2.50 5.35 -5.81
N TYR A 41 2.82 6.02 -4.70
CA TYR A 41 4.03 5.76 -3.91
C TYR A 41 3.68 5.15 -2.54
N ALA A 42 4.13 3.92 -2.29
CA ALA A 42 3.90 3.24 -1.01
C ALA A 42 4.55 3.98 0.16
N ASP A 43 4.11 3.71 1.40
CA ASP A 43 4.81 4.26 2.59
C ASP A 43 6.30 3.86 2.50
N PRO A 44 7.24 4.82 2.40
CA PRO A 44 8.65 4.49 2.27
C PRO A 44 9.22 3.74 3.47
N ARG A 45 8.54 3.71 4.63
CA ARG A 45 8.91 2.84 5.77
C ARG A 45 8.80 1.35 5.42
N LEU A 46 7.86 0.99 4.54
CA LEU A 46 7.60 -0.40 4.14
C LEU A 46 8.45 -0.85 2.95
N THR A 47 9.12 0.07 2.25
CA THR A 47 9.90 -0.23 1.04
C THR A 47 11.39 0.10 1.16
N GLU A 48 11.76 1.18 1.84
CA GLU A 48 13.12 1.75 1.78
C GLU A 48 13.73 2.03 3.15
N ARG A 49 12.97 2.68 4.04
CA ARG A 49 13.48 3.25 5.30
C ARG A 49 13.43 2.27 6.46
N GLY A 50 12.48 1.34 6.47
CA GLY A 50 12.16 0.54 7.66
C GLY A 50 11.50 1.37 8.78
N PHE A 51 11.36 0.77 9.96
CA PHE A 51 10.76 1.42 11.14
C PHE A 51 11.83 1.83 12.15
N SER A 52 11.76 3.07 12.63
CA SER A 52 12.52 3.49 13.81
C SER A 52 11.78 3.15 15.10
N LEU A 53 12.49 3.17 16.24
CA LEU A 53 11.86 3.02 17.56
C LEU A 53 10.73 4.03 17.81
N ARG A 54 10.83 5.24 17.24
CA ARG A 54 9.78 6.26 17.37
C ARG A 54 8.53 5.88 16.57
N ASP A 55 8.71 5.36 15.36
CA ASP A 55 7.59 4.89 14.53
C ASP A 55 6.85 3.74 15.22
N MET A 56 7.57 2.85 15.92
CA MET A 56 6.96 1.77 16.69
C MET A 56 6.09 2.27 17.86
N ILE A 57 6.56 3.30 18.58
CA ILE A 57 5.78 3.90 19.67
C ILE A 57 4.53 4.60 19.11
N LEU A 58 4.65 5.31 17.99
CA LEU A 58 3.52 5.95 17.33
C LEU A 58 2.50 4.92 16.81
N ALA A 59 2.96 3.79 16.27
CA ALA A 59 2.08 2.71 15.81
C ALA A 59 1.25 2.11 16.97
N HIS A 60 1.83 1.99 18.17
CA HIS A 60 1.10 1.55 19.37
C HIS A 60 -0.05 2.53 19.73
N ASP A 61 0.17 3.83 19.64
CA ASP A 61 -0.83 4.87 19.96
C ASP A 61 -1.99 4.92 18.94
N GLN A 62 -1.71 4.66 17.67
CA GLN A 62 -2.75 4.60 16.62
C GLN A 62 -3.64 3.36 16.75
N GLY A 63 -3.12 2.24 17.27
CA GLY A 63 -3.90 1.03 17.52
C GLY A 63 -4.95 1.18 18.62
N GLU A 64 -4.70 2.02 19.63
CA GLU A 64 -5.65 2.31 20.72
C GLU A 64 -6.78 3.26 20.31
N ARG A 65 -6.60 4.04 19.23
CA ARG A 65 -7.61 4.98 18.72
C ARG A 65 -8.59 4.36 17.71
N ALA A 66 -8.33 3.13 17.28
CA ALA A 66 -9.14 2.41 16.31
C ALA A 66 -10.14 1.42 16.95
N ILE A 67 -10.32 1.45 18.29
CA ILE A 67 -11.24 0.59 19.06
C ILE A 67 -12.31 1.41 19.78
#